data_AF-A0A1Z9UJK7-F1
#
_entry.id   AF-A0A1Z9UJK7-F1
#
_cell.length_a   1.000
_cell.length_b   1.000
_cell.length_c   1.000
_cell.angle_alpha   90.00
_cell.angle_beta   90.00
_cell.angle_gamma   90.00
#
_symmetry.space_group_name_H-M   'P 1'
#
loop_
_entity.id
_entity.type
_entity.pdbx_description
1 polymer ?
#
loop_
_entity_poly.entity_id
_entity_poly.type
_entity_poly.pdbx_seq_one_letter_code
_entity_poly.pdbx_strand_id
1 'polypeptide(L)'
;MAIFTGKIIEAYYTNPDNTAVEVIYKEGMRAINHYINADMSHPDFKDLVSEYPLAKIADSTVQRNKNALKQLNSVVDAKVRQKIDDKPMQNFDSVIEFLLNYNSKTQAEDLFSLKLKIFEKDIVKDFSDNDVKSRIRQAKTPLEVLLAYKEIVEKQNR
;
A
#
# COMPACT_ATOMS: atom_id res chain seq x y z
N MET A 1 -7.63 27.99 38.52
CA MET A 1 -8.36 28.17 37.25
C MET A 1 -7.33 28.11 36.16
N ALA A 2 -7.39 27.06 35.36
CA ALA A 2 -6.41 26.79 34.32
C ALA A 2 -6.37 27.90 33.25
N ILE A 3 -5.22 28.07 32.61
CA ILE A 3 -4.98 29.10 31.58
C ILE A 3 -5.89 28.97 30.35
N PHE A 4 -6.44 27.76 30.11
CA PHE A 4 -7.26 27.41 28.96
C PHE A 4 -8.77 27.43 29.23
N THR A 5 -9.20 27.67 30.48
CA THR A 5 -10.62 27.63 30.88
C THR A 5 -11.45 28.65 30.06
N GLY A 6 -12.56 28.18 29.49
CA GLY A 6 -13.49 28.93 28.65
C GLY A 6 -13.01 29.16 27.21
N LYS A 7 -11.87 28.58 26.83
CA LYS A 7 -11.21 28.82 25.54
C LYS A 7 -10.82 27.53 24.82
N ILE A 8 -11.27 26.37 25.31
CA ILE A 8 -10.87 25.07 24.79
C ILE A 8 -11.45 24.86 23.38
N ILE A 9 -10.57 24.59 22.42
CA ILE A 9 -10.94 24.20 21.05
C ILE A 9 -11.07 22.67 20.99
N GLU A 10 -10.04 21.96 21.43
CA GLU A 10 -9.94 20.51 21.38
C GLU A 10 -9.03 20.00 22.50
N ALA A 11 -9.29 18.79 23.00
CA ALA A 11 -8.38 18.07 23.88
C ALA A 11 -8.38 16.58 23.54
N TYR A 12 -7.21 15.96 23.53
CA TYR A 12 -7.04 14.54 23.22
C TYR A 12 -5.83 13.95 23.96
N TYR A 13 -5.84 12.63 24.14
CA TYR A 13 -4.70 11.91 24.70
C TYR A 13 -3.56 11.82 23.71
N THR A 14 -2.35 12.08 24.18
CA THR A 14 -1.15 12.09 23.34
C THR A 14 -0.40 10.77 23.36
N ASN A 15 -0.78 9.86 24.26
CA ASN A 15 -0.14 8.57 24.44
C ASN A 15 -1.16 7.43 24.61
N PRO A 16 -0.77 6.17 24.30
CA PRO A 16 -1.65 5.01 24.42
C PRO A 16 -2.15 4.74 25.85
N ASP A 17 -1.34 5.09 26.84
CA ASP A 17 -1.66 4.86 28.26
C ASP A 17 -2.61 5.93 28.83
N ASN A 18 -3.02 6.91 28.02
CA ASN A 18 -3.91 8.01 28.40
C ASN A 18 -3.42 8.81 29.62
N THR A 19 -2.11 8.88 29.83
CA THR A 19 -1.51 9.59 30.98
C THR A 19 -1.19 11.05 30.68
N ALA A 20 -1.21 11.47 29.42
CA ALA A 20 -0.98 12.84 29.00
C ALA A 20 -2.06 13.32 28.03
N VAL A 21 -2.54 14.55 28.25
CA VAL A 21 -3.53 15.22 27.41
C VAL A 21 -2.93 16.50 26.85
N GLU A 22 -3.12 16.70 25.55
CA GLU A 22 -2.84 17.97 24.90
C GLU A 22 -4.15 18.74 24.74
N VAL A 23 -4.19 19.93 25.33
CA VAL A 23 -5.29 20.88 25.26
C VAL A 23 -4.92 21.96 24.26
N ILE A 24 -5.71 22.09 23.21
CA ILE A 24 -5.61 23.16 22.24
C ILE A 24 -6.65 24.21 22.61
N TYR A 25 -6.21 25.41 22.95
CA TYR A 25 -7.09 26.51 23.35
C TYR A 25 -6.81 27.78 22.54
N LYS A 26 -7.81 28.65 22.45
CA LYS A 26 -7.72 29.89 21.68
C LYS A 26 -7.17 31.02 22.56
N GLU A 27 -6.07 31.63 22.13
CA GLU A 27 -5.59 32.88 22.71
C GLU A 27 -5.50 33.97 21.62
N GLY A 28 -6.46 34.90 21.66
CA GLY A 28 -6.63 35.90 20.62
C GLY A 28 -6.93 35.26 19.25
N MET A 29 -6.01 35.44 18.30
CA MET A 29 -6.09 34.85 16.95
C MET A 29 -5.28 33.56 16.79
N ARG A 30 -4.63 33.07 17.86
CA ARG A 30 -3.77 31.89 17.81
C ARG A 30 -4.42 30.71 18.54
N ALA A 31 -4.18 29.50 18.04
CA ALA A 31 -4.40 28.27 18.78
C ALA A 31 -3.09 27.90 19.48
N ILE A 32 -3.16 27.68 20.79
CA ILE A 32 -2.01 27.33 21.63
C ILE A 32 -2.21 25.93 22.17
N ASN A 33 -1.13 25.14 22.11
CA ASN A 33 -1.10 23.78 22.61
C ASN A 33 -0.53 23.80 24.04
N HIS A 34 -1.19 23.11 24.96
CA HIS A 34 -0.76 22.98 26.33
C HIS A 34 -0.87 21.53 26.78
N TYR A 35 0.23 20.99 27.31
CA TYR A 35 0.32 19.60 27.73
C TYR A 35 0.11 19.50 29.23
N ILE A 36 -0.78 18.61 29.65
CA ILE A 36 -1.03 18.31 31.05
C ILE A 36 -1.05 16.80 31.28
N ASN A 37 -0.65 16.39 32.48
CA ASN A 37 -0.80 14.99 32.90
C ASN A 37 -2.26 14.71 33.27
N ALA A 38 -2.75 13.53 32.91
CA ALA A 38 -4.09 13.06 33.19
C ALA A 38 -4.23 12.57 34.65
N ASP A 39 -3.93 13.45 35.59
CA ASP A 39 -4.02 13.18 37.02
C ASP A 39 -5.21 13.94 37.64
N MET A 40 -6.17 13.19 38.18
CA MET A 40 -7.35 13.73 38.88
C MET A 40 -7.00 14.50 40.15
N SER A 41 -5.75 14.42 40.65
CA SER A 41 -5.26 15.26 41.73
C SER A 41 -4.87 16.67 41.24
N HIS A 42 -4.51 16.82 39.97
CA HIS A 42 -3.99 18.06 39.39
C HIS A 42 -5.10 19.11 39.19
N PRO A 43 -4.95 20.34 39.72
CA PRO A 43 -5.97 21.39 39.60
C PRO A 43 -6.39 21.67 38.16
N ASP A 44 -5.42 21.81 37.24
CA ASP A 44 -5.73 22.12 35.84
C ASP A 44 -6.44 20.97 35.11
N PHE A 45 -6.17 19.72 35.49
CA PHE A 45 -6.87 18.58 34.90
C PHE A 45 -8.31 18.49 35.39
N LYS A 46 -8.58 18.85 36.65
CA LYS A 46 -9.96 19.00 37.15
C LYS A 46 -10.71 20.08 36.38
N ASP A 47 -10.06 21.23 36.16
CA ASP A 47 -10.64 22.33 35.38
C ASP A 47 -10.92 21.89 33.93
N LEU A 48 -10.00 21.13 33.31
CA LEU A 48 -10.21 20.53 31.99
C LEU A 48 -11.42 19.60 31.97
N VAL A 49 -11.49 18.62 32.89
CA VAL A 49 -12.55 17.60 32.90
C VAL A 49 -13.93 18.20 33.16
N SER A 50 -13.98 19.32 33.89
CA SER A 50 -15.21 20.08 34.14
C SER A 50 -15.78 20.70 32.86
N GLU A 51 -14.94 21.26 31.99
CA GLU A 51 -15.36 21.92 30.74
C GLU A 51 -15.40 20.94 29.54
N TYR A 52 -14.52 19.94 29.56
CA TYR A 52 -14.29 18.98 28.49
C TYR A 52 -14.23 17.55 29.06
N PRO A 53 -15.37 16.85 29.15
CA PRO A 53 -15.45 15.56 29.82
C PRO A 53 -14.52 14.50 29.23
N LEU A 54 -14.04 13.56 30.06
CA LEU A 54 -13.15 12.47 29.64
C LEU A 54 -13.66 11.68 28.43
N ALA A 55 -14.97 11.43 28.35
CA ALA A 55 -15.57 10.75 27.21
C ALA A 55 -15.33 11.51 25.90
N LYS A 56 -15.43 12.84 25.93
CA LYS A 56 -15.17 13.71 24.78
C LYS A 56 -13.68 13.73 24.41
N ILE A 57 -12.78 13.64 25.39
CA ILE A 57 -11.32 13.50 25.16
C ILE A 57 -11.04 12.18 24.43
N ALA A 58 -11.63 11.08 24.90
CA ALA A 58 -11.50 9.77 24.27
C ALA A 58 -12.03 9.76 22.83
N ASP A 59 -13.23 10.31 22.61
CA ASP A 59 -13.82 10.42 21.27
C ASP A 59 -12.95 11.25 20.32
N SER A 60 -12.43 12.38 20.78
CA SER A 60 -11.55 13.25 19.99
C SER A 60 -10.23 12.55 19.66
N THR A 61 -9.69 11.79 20.61
CA THR A 61 -8.48 10.96 20.40
C THR A 61 -8.72 9.92 19.30
N VAL A 62 -9.83 9.19 19.37
CA VAL A 62 -10.20 8.19 18.36
C VAL A 62 -10.39 8.85 16.99
N GLN A 63 -11.10 9.98 16.95
CA GLN A 63 -11.37 10.70 15.71
C GLN A 63 -10.08 11.21 15.06
N ARG A 64 -9.16 11.75 15.86
CA ARG A 64 -7.84 12.21 15.40
C ARG A 64 -7.02 11.06 14.83
N ASN A 65 -6.99 9.91 15.52
CA ASN A 65 -6.27 8.73 15.03
C ASN A 65 -6.86 8.21 13.70
N LYS A 66 -8.19 8.16 13.58
CA LYS A 66 -8.85 7.81 12.31
C LYS A 66 -8.51 8.79 11.19
N ASN A 67 -8.50 10.09 11.48
CA ASN A 67 -8.16 11.12 10.50
C ASN A 67 -6.70 11.02 10.06
N ALA A 68 -5.77 10.79 10.98
CA ALA A 68 -4.35 10.58 10.68
C ALA A 68 -4.15 9.35 9.78
N LEU A 69 -4.79 8.21 10.12
CA LEU A 69 -4.76 7.00 9.30
C LEU A 69 -5.36 7.24 7.90
N LYS A 70 -6.47 7.97 7.81
CA LYS A 70 -7.09 8.32 6.52
C LYS A 70 -6.17 9.17 5.65
N GLN A 71 -5.49 10.15 6.25
CA GLN A 71 -4.50 10.97 5.53
C GLN A 71 -3.32 10.13 5.05
N LEU A 72 -2.76 9.28 5.90
CA LEU A 72 -1.68 8.37 5.51
C LEU A 72 -2.10 7.45 4.36
N ASN A 73 -3.26 6.81 4.47
CA ASN A 73 -3.79 5.95 3.42
C ASN A 73 -4.01 6.73 2.12
N SER A 74 -4.51 7.96 2.17
CA SER A 74 -4.69 8.77 0.95
C SER A 74 -3.36 9.09 0.26
N VAL A 75 -2.28 9.33 1.02
CA VAL A 75 -0.94 9.57 0.47
C VAL A 75 -0.34 8.28 -0.09
N VAL A 76 -0.51 7.16 0.62
CA VAL A 76 -0.08 5.84 0.15
C VAL A 76 -0.83 5.47 -1.12
N ASP A 77 -2.16 5.60 -1.14
CA ASP A 77 -3.00 5.30 -2.29
C ASP A 77 -2.67 6.20 -3.48
N ALA A 78 -2.43 7.50 -3.27
CA ALA A 78 -1.99 8.40 -4.33
C ALA A 78 -0.63 7.96 -4.90
N LYS A 79 0.32 7.57 -4.04
CA LYS A 79 1.65 7.10 -4.45
C LYS A 79 1.62 5.72 -5.12
N VAL A 80 0.74 4.83 -4.68
CA VAL A 80 0.50 3.52 -5.27
C VAL A 80 -0.19 3.69 -6.62
N ARG A 81 -1.21 4.54 -6.74
CA ARG A 81 -1.85 4.88 -8.01
C ARG A 81 -0.87 5.51 -8.99
N GLN A 82 -0.04 6.46 -8.55
CA GLN A 82 1.02 7.01 -9.39
C GLN A 82 1.98 5.92 -9.90
N LYS A 83 2.32 4.92 -9.07
CA LYS A 83 3.14 3.77 -9.48
C LYS A 83 2.41 2.75 -10.36
N ILE A 84 1.08 2.69 -10.32
CA ILE A 84 0.26 1.73 -11.07
C ILE A 84 -0.18 2.32 -12.42
N ASP A 85 -0.60 3.59 -12.47
CA ASP A 85 -1.02 4.29 -13.69
C ASP A 85 0.17 4.50 -14.67
N ASP A 86 1.41 4.53 -14.18
CA ASP A 86 2.62 4.54 -15.02
C ASP A 86 2.98 3.16 -15.62
N LYS A 87 2.22 2.07 -15.39
CA LYS A 87 2.68 0.71 -15.73
C LYS A 87 1.64 -0.21 -16.41
N PRO A 88 1.49 -0.07 -17.72
CA PRO A 88 1.53 -1.24 -18.60
C PRO A 88 2.82 -1.32 -19.43
N MET A 89 3.55 -0.21 -19.59
CA MET A 89 4.68 -0.10 -20.54
C MET A 89 6.08 -0.02 -19.92
N GLN A 90 6.26 0.20 -18.61
CA GLN A 90 7.61 0.34 -18.04
C GLN A 90 8.48 -0.92 -18.00
N ASN A 91 7.91 -2.10 -18.25
CA ASN A 91 8.71 -3.31 -18.38
C ASN A 91 8.96 -3.68 -19.85
N PHE A 92 8.60 -2.83 -20.83
CA PHE A 92 8.82 -3.18 -22.23
C PHE A 92 10.31 -3.37 -22.52
N ASP A 93 11.17 -2.47 -22.06
CA ASP A 93 12.62 -2.61 -22.22
C ASP A 93 13.15 -3.85 -21.49
N SER A 94 12.69 -4.13 -20.27
CA SER A 94 13.09 -5.34 -19.54
C SER A 94 12.59 -6.63 -20.21
N VAL A 95 11.42 -6.60 -20.84
CA VAL A 95 10.89 -7.72 -21.63
C VAL A 95 11.71 -7.89 -22.90
N ILE A 96 12.03 -6.81 -23.61
CA ILE A 96 12.89 -6.84 -24.79
C ILE A 96 14.29 -7.35 -24.42
N GLU A 97 14.85 -6.90 -23.29
CA GLU A 97 16.14 -7.37 -22.78
C GLU A 97 16.08 -8.85 -22.40
N PHE A 98 15.02 -9.30 -21.72
CA PHE A 98 14.80 -10.71 -21.43
C PHE A 98 14.67 -11.56 -22.71
N LEU A 99 13.98 -11.07 -23.74
CA LEU A 99 13.78 -11.80 -24.99
C LEU A 99 15.04 -11.84 -25.86
N LEU A 100 15.76 -10.73 -25.98
CA LEU A 100 16.91 -10.58 -26.90
C LEU A 100 18.25 -10.91 -26.25
N ASN A 101 18.43 -10.60 -24.97
CA ASN A 101 19.69 -10.72 -24.22
C ASN A 101 19.57 -11.71 -23.05
N TYR A 102 18.80 -12.79 -23.23
CA TYR A 102 18.58 -13.80 -22.21
C TYR A 102 19.88 -14.38 -21.63
N ASN A 103 19.97 -14.42 -20.29
CA ASN A 103 21.07 -15.07 -19.58
C ASN A 103 20.57 -16.20 -18.68
N SER A 104 20.98 -17.43 -19.01
CA SER A 104 20.57 -18.64 -18.29
C SER A 104 21.03 -18.73 -16.83
N LYS A 105 21.97 -17.90 -16.40
CA LYS A 105 22.45 -17.89 -15.00
C LYS A 105 21.59 -17.01 -14.09
N THR A 106 21.00 -15.96 -14.64
CA THR A 106 20.27 -14.94 -13.86
C THR A 106 18.77 -15.00 -14.08
N GLN A 107 18.32 -15.48 -15.25
CA GLN A 107 16.92 -15.40 -15.70
C GLN A 107 16.29 -16.79 -15.92
N ALA A 108 16.87 -17.85 -15.34
CA ALA A 108 16.33 -19.20 -15.49
C ALA A 108 14.90 -19.34 -14.93
N GLU A 109 14.61 -18.65 -13.82
CA GLU A 109 13.27 -18.60 -13.21
C GLU A 109 12.26 -17.85 -14.10
N ASP A 110 12.69 -16.78 -14.77
CA ASP A 110 11.85 -16.02 -15.70
C ASP A 110 11.50 -16.87 -16.93
N LEU A 111 12.47 -17.62 -17.48
CA LEU A 111 12.22 -18.55 -18.58
C LEU A 111 11.27 -19.67 -18.15
N PHE A 112 11.43 -20.21 -16.95
CA PHE A 112 10.52 -21.23 -16.42
C PHE A 112 9.10 -20.68 -16.25
N SER A 113 8.97 -19.48 -15.70
CA SER A 113 7.70 -18.78 -15.53
C SER A 113 7.00 -18.51 -16.86
N LEU A 114 7.75 -18.09 -17.89
CA LEU A 114 7.23 -17.92 -19.25
C LEU A 114 6.63 -19.22 -19.80
N LYS A 115 7.34 -20.34 -19.65
CA LYS A 115 6.86 -21.66 -20.08
C LYS A 115 5.56 -22.04 -19.38
N LEU A 116 5.51 -21.91 -18.05
CA LEU A 116 4.30 -22.23 -17.28
C LEU A 116 3.10 -21.42 -17.75
N LYS A 117 3.25 -20.09 -17.88
CA LYS A 117 2.18 -19.22 -18.34
C LYS A 117 1.68 -19.58 -19.74
N ILE A 118 2.57 -20.03 -20.63
CA ILE A 118 2.18 -20.48 -21.96
C ILE A 118 1.39 -21.80 -21.88
N PHE A 119 1.78 -22.73 -21.02
CA PHE A 119 1.03 -23.97 -20.78
C PHE A 119 -0.33 -23.74 -20.10
N GLU A 120 -0.50 -22.65 -19.37
CA GLU A 120 -1.78 -22.28 -18.76
C GLU A 120 -2.81 -21.76 -19.75
N LYS A 121 -2.39 -21.29 -20.94
CA LYS A 121 -3.31 -20.81 -21.97
C LYS A 121 -4.11 -21.97 -22.57
N ASP A 122 -5.42 -21.77 -22.71
CA ASP A 122 -6.35 -22.80 -23.20
C ASP A 122 -5.97 -23.32 -24.59
N ILE A 123 -5.53 -22.41 -25.47
CA ILE A 123 -4.93 -22.70 -26.79
C ILE A 123 -3.86 -23.79 -26.70
N VAL A 124 -2.99 -23.74 -25.69
CA VAL A 124 -1.91 -24.71 -25.51
C VAL A 124 -2.39 -25.95 -24.78
N LYS A 125 -3.29 -25.83 -23.79
CA LYS A 125 -3.87 -26.99 -23.11
C LYS A 125 -4.58 -27.92 -24.10
N ASP A 126 -5.40 -27.35 -24.96
CA ASP A 126 -6.27 -28.06 -25.90
C ASP A 126 -5.52 -28.52 -27.18
N PHE A 127 -4.25 -28.14 -27.32
CA PHE A 127 -3.43 -28.55 -28.44
C PHE A 127 -3.02 -30.04 -28.35
N SER A 128 -3.34 -30.83 -29.36
CA SER A 128 -3.16 -32.29 -29.36
C SER A 128 -1.74 -32.75 -29.67
N ASP A 129 -0.95 -31.97 -30.40
CA ASP A 129 0.41 -32.35 -30.82
C ASP A 129 1.41 -32.13 -29.66
N ASN A 130 1.84 -33.27 -29.11
CA ASN A 130 2.74 -33.35 -27.96
C ASN A 130 4.19 -32.97 -28.29
N ASP A 131 4.58 -32.97 -29.56
CA ASP A 131 5.96 -32.67 -29.97
C ASP A 131 6.23 -31.16 -29.87
N VAL A 132 5.26 -30.32 -30.24
CA VAL A 132 5.36 -28.85 -30.05
C VAL A 132 5.38 -28.50 -28.56
N LYS A 133 4.56 -29.19 -27.75
CA LYS A 133 4.58 -29.05 -26.28
C LYS A 133 5.92 -29.49 -25.68
N SER A 134 6.53 -30.55 -26.21
CA SER A 134 7.86 -31.01 -25.77
C SER A 134 8.93 -29.95 -26.05
N ARG A 135 8.86 -29.30 -27.22
CA ARG A 135 9.75 -28.19 -27.58
C ARG A 135 9.64 -26.99 -26.65
N ILE A 136 8.44 -26.61 -26.20
CA ILE A 136 8.27 -25.55 -25.19
C ILE A 136 8.95 -25.94 -23.86
N ARG A 137 8.82 -27.20 -23.42
CA ARG A 137 9.46 -27.69 -22.20
C ARG A 137 11.00 -27.65 -22.31
N GLN A 138 11.53 -28.08 -23.44
CA GLN A 138 12.96 -28.20 -23.69
C GLN A 138 13.66 -26.89 -24.11
N ALA A 139 12.90 -25.85 -24.44
CA ALA A 139 13.43 -24.59 -24.92
C ALA A 139 14.47 -23.99 -23.94
N LYS A 140 15.60 -23.55 -24.47
CA LYS A 140 16.71 -22.98 -23.69
C LYS A 140 16.67 -21.46 -23.66
N THR A 141 15.87 -20.84 -24.54
CA THR A 141 15.72 -19.40 -24.66
C THR A 141 14.25 -18.98 -24.72
N PRO A 142 13.91 -17.74 -24.32
CA PRO A 142 12.55 -17.22 -24.45
C PRO A 142 12.06 -17.18 -25.90
N LEU A 143 12.95 -16.94 -26.86
CA LEU A 143 12.59 -16.93 -28.29
C LEU A 143 12.17 -18.30 -28.80
N GLU A 144 12.86 -19.38 -28.39
CA GLU A 144 12.46 -20.75 -28.72
C GLU A 144 11.07 -21.09 -28.19
N VAL A 145 10.76 -20.62 -26.97
CA VAL A 145 9.44 -20.77 -26.37
C VAL A 145 8.37 -20.06 -27.21
N LEU A 146 8.63 -18.82 -27.63
CA LEU A 146 7.69 -18.03 -28.45
C LEU A 146 7.52 -18.60 -29.87
N LEU A 147 8.59 -19.13 -30.48
CA LEU A 147 8.51 -19.78 -31.80
C LEU A 147 7.65 -21.04 -31.75
N ALA A 148 7.82 -21.88 -30.73
CA ALA A 148 6.99 -23.06 -30.55
C ALA A 148 5.53 -22.68 -30.27
N TYR A 149 5.29 -21.64 -29.46
CA TYR A 149 3.93 -21.12 -29.23
C TYR A 149 3.28 -20.59 -30.52
N LYS A 150 4.03 -19.87 -31.36
CA LYS A 150 3.54 -19.39 -32.65
C LYS A 150 3.09 -20.56 -33.54
N GLU A 151 3.84 -21.66 -33.59
CA GLU A 151 3.48 -22.84 -34.37
C GLU A 151 2.16 -23.47 -33.89
N ILE A 152 1.91 -23.50 -32.57
CA ILE A 152 0.62 -23.94 -32.01
C ILE A 152 -0.52 -23.07 -32.53
N VAL A 153 -0.34 -21.75 -32.46
CA VAL A 153 -1.34 -20.77 -32.91
C VAL A 153 -1.60 -20.91 -34.42
N GLU A 154 -0.58 -21.11 -35.23
CA GLU A 154 -0.72 -21.30 -36.68
C GLU A 154 -1.40 -22.62 -37.04
N LYS A 155 -1.13 -23.70 -36.30
CA LYS A 155 -1.74 -25.01 -36.52
C LYS A 155 -3.20 -25.08 -36.05
N GLN A 156 -3.61 -24.29 -35.05
CA GLN A 156 -5.01 -24.21 -34.60
C GLN A 156 -5.87 -23.25 -35.44
N ASN A 157 -5.26 -22.26 -36.08
CA ASN A 157 -5.95 -21.33 -36.97
C ASN A 157 -6.04 -21.83 -38.43
N ARG A 158 -5.56 -23.05 -38.72
CA ARG A 158 -5.71 -23.75 -40.00
C ARG A 158 -6.72 -24.89 -39.86
#